data_AF-I1X969-F1
#
_entry.id   AF-I1X969-F1
#
_cell.length_a   1.000
_cell.length_b   1.000
_cell.length_c   1.000
_cell.angle_alpha   90.00
_cell.angle_beta   90.00
_cell.angle_gamma   90.00
#
_symmetry.space_group_name_H-M   'P 1'
#
loop_
_entity.id
_entity.type
_entity.pdbx_description
1 polymer ?
#
loop_
_entity_poly.entity_id
_entity_poly.type
_entity_poly.pdbx_seq_one_letter_code
_entity_poly.pdbx_strand_id
1 'polypeptide(L)'
;IVFVFSSVEAVQPQSETNWRWADKFKVPRIAFVNKMDRVGADFFKVYEDMIEKLGARPVPIQVPIGKEDNFEGVVDLFEMKAYIWRGDELGAKYDVTDEIPEDVRPVAEEWREKMIEAIVETDEELMEKYLEGEEISVDELKKALRKATINLELVPMLCGSAFKNKGVQPLLDAVIDFLPSPVDVPPVKGVNPQTGEEEERHASDDEPFCALAFKVMADPYAGQLTYFRVYS
;
A
#
# COMPACT_ATOMS: atom_id res chain seq x y z
N ILE A 1 -4.42 -0.77 5.25
CA ILE A 1 -3.47 0.01 6.10
C ILE A 1 -2.22 0.36 5.32
N VAL A 2 -1.51 1.41 5.72
CA VAL A 2 -0.17 1.72 5.18
C VAL A 2 0.86 1.25 6.20
N PHE A 3 1.68 0.28 5.83
CA PHE A 3 2.79 -0.19 6.64
C PHE A 3 4.05 0.57 6.27
N VAL A 4 4.57 1.37 7.21
CA VAL A 4 5.72 2.24 6.94
C VAL A 4 6.99 1.55 7.43
N PHE A 5 7.91 1.31 6.49
CA PHE A 5 9.24 0.80 6.77
C PHE A 5 10.27 1.92 6.65
N SER A 6 11.37 1.78 7.36
CA SER A 6 12.51 2.67 7.18
C SER A 6 13.47 2.07 6.16
N SER A 7 13.90 2.84 5.18
CA SER A 7 14.85 2.40 4.14
C SER A 7 16.21 1.98 4.69
N VAL A 8 16.57 2.39 5.91
CA VAL A 8 17.87 2.11 6.53
C VAL A 8 17.81 0.87 7.41
N GLU A 9 16.89 0.88 8.38
CA GLU A 9 16.72 -0.20 9.36
C GLU A 9 15.91 -1.39 8.81
N ALA A 10 15.20 -1.21 7.69
CA ALA A 10 14.36 -2.22 7.06
C ALA A 10 13.36 -2.87 8.03
N VAL A 11 13.17 -4.20 7.97
CA VAL A 11 12.21 -4.89 8.84
C VAL A 11 12.84 -5.13 10.21
N GLN A 12 12.18 -4.59 11.24
CA GLN A 12 12.57 -4.68 12.64
C GLN A 12 11.62 -5.62 13.42
N PRO A 13 12.02 -6.13 14.60
CA PRO A 13 11.19 -7.06 15.39
C PRO A 13 9.78 -6.52 15.74
N GLN A 14 9.67 -5.20 15.94
CA GLN A 14 8.38 -4.55 16.18
C GLN A 14 7.51 -4.53 14.91
N SER A 15 8.13 -4.39 13.73
CA SER A 15 7.45 -4.49 12.44
C SER A 15 6.85 -5.87 12.26
N GLU A 16 7.59 -6.95 12.57
CA GLU A 16 7.07 -8.33 12.53
C GLU A 16 5.87 -8.51 13.46
N THR A 17 5.94 -7.97 14.67
CA THR A 17 4.85 -8.08 15.65
C THR A 17 3.57 -7.43 15.13
N ASN A 18 3.69 -6.21 14.58
CA ASN A 18 2.56 -5.50 13.98
C ASN A 18 2.05 -6.19 12.71
N TRP A 19 2.94 -6.79 11.92
CA TRP A 19 2.57 -7.55 10.72
C TRP A 19 1.72 -8.78 11.08
N ARG A 20 2.13 -9.55 12.10
CA ARG A 20 1.35 -10.70 12.60
C ARG A 20 -0.04 -10.30 13.10
N TRP A 21 -0.18 -9.12 13.68
CA TRP A 21 -1.50 -8.59 14.07
C TRP A 21 -2.36 -8.28 12.83
N ALA A 22 -1.78 -7.66 11.81
CA ALA A 22 -2.49 -7.41 10.55
C ALA A 22 -2.91 -8.71 9.86
N ASP A 23 -2.08 -9.76 9.90
CA ASP A 23 -2.43 -11.09 9.38
C ASP A 23 -3.58 -11.72 10.16
N LYS A 24 -3.51 -11.69 11.50
CA LYS A 24 -4.55 -12.24 12.37
C LYS A 24 -5.92 -11.63 12.10
N PHE A 25 -5.97 -10.34 11.81
CA PHE A 25 -7.21 -9.62 11.52
C PHE A 25 -7.51 -9.48 10.02
N LYS A 26 -6.76 -10.17 9.17
CA LYS A 26 -6.95 -10.18 7.71
C LYS A 26 -7.03 -8.77 7.11
N VAL A 27 -6.11 -7.89 7.50
CA VAL A 27 -6.16 -6.48 7.11
C VAL A 27 -5.35 -6.24 5.82
N PRO A 28 -5.99 -5.80 4.71
CA PRO A 28 -5.29 -5.42 3.48
C PRO A 28 -4.32 -4.28 3.70
N ARG A 29 -3.18 -4.33 3.02
CA ARG A 29 -2.07 -3.43 3.31
C ARG A 29 -1.22 -3.12 2.08
N ILE A 30 -0.65 -1.92 2.10
CA ILE A 30 0.41 -1.48 1.19
C ILE A 30 1.66 -1.14 2.03
N ALA A 31 2.84 -1.25 1.44
CA ALA A 31 4.11 -0.93 2.07
C ALA A 31 4.67 0.40 1.54
N PHE A 32 5.11 1.26 2.45
CA PHE A 32 5.80 2.50 2.12
C PHE A 32 7.20 2.50 2.74
N VAL A 33 8.22 2.45 1.90
CA VAL A 33 9.62 2.57 2.29
C VAL A 33 9.97 4.05 2.41
N ASN A 34 9.97 4.53 3.64
CA ASN A 34 10.23 5.92 3.97
C ASN A 34 11.73 6.17 4.22
N LYS A 35 12.11 7.44 4.31
CA LYS A 35 13.48 7.92 4.57
C LYS A 35 14.48 7.60 3.45
N MET A 36 14.05 7.59 2.19
CA MET A 36 14.96 7.38 1.05
C MET A 36 16.07 8.45 0.95
N ASP A 37 15.91 9.58 1.64
CA ASP A 37 16.89 10.66 1.79
C ASP A 37 18.04 10.37 2.78
N ARG A 38 18.05 9.23 3.47
CA ARG A 38 19.03 8.93 4.52
C ARG A 38 20.22 8.13 4.02
N VAL A 39 21.38 8.37 4.63
CA VAL A 39 22.59 7.56 4.43
C VAL A 39 22.29 6.10 4.76
N GLY A 40 22.65 5.19 3.84
CA GLY A 40 22.35 3.77 3.96
C GLY A 40 20.93 3.39 3.54
N ALA A 41 20.14 4.29 2.95
CA ALA A 41 18.82 3.97 2.41
C ALA A 41 18.93 2.91 1.30
N ASP A 42 18.16 1.84 1.43
CA ASP A 42 18.16 0.74 0.49
C ASP A 42 16.75 0.17 0.33
N PHE A 43 16.12 0.48 -0.80
CA PHE A 43 14.76 0.05 -1.11
C PHE A 43 14.67 -1.47 -1.31
N PHE A 44 15.63 -2.06 -2.04
CA PHE A 44 15.61 -3.47 -2.40
C PHE A 44 15.94 -4.36 -1.20
N LYS A 45 16.79 -3.90 -0.28
CA LYS A 45 16.97 -4.57 1.01
C LYS A 45 15.67 -4.68 1.81
N VAL A 46 14.81 -3.64 1.81
CA VAL A 46 13.50 -3.73 2.48
C VAL A 46 12.60 -4.75 1.79
N TYR A 47 12.64 -4.82 0.46
CA TYR A 47 11.90 -5.81 -0.32
C TYR A 47 12.31 -7.24 0.07
N GLU A 48 13.61 -7.51 0.12
CA GLU A 48 14.16 -8.81 0.55
C GLU A 48 13.75 -9.14 1.99
N ASP A 49 13.93 -8.20 2.92
CA ASP A 49 13.55 -8.36 4.32
C ASP A 49 12.05 -8.65 4.50
N MET A 50 11.18 -8.02 3.71
CA MET A 50 9.74 -8.29 3.75
C MET A 50 9.43 -9.75 3.35
N ILE A 51 10.14 -10.30 2.37
CA ILE A 51 9.98 -11.71 1.99
C ILE A 51 10.53 -12.60 3.10
N GLU A 52 11.77 -12.40 3.51
CA GLU A 52 12.48 -13.31 4.42
C GLU A 52 11.91 -13.31 5.84
N LYS A 53 11.55 -12.14 6.37
CA LYS A 53 11.15 -11.99 7.78
C LYS A 53 9.66 -11.96 7.98
N LEU A 54 8.89 -11.48 7.00
CA LEU A 54 7.43 -11.37 7.11
C LEU A 54 6.70 -12.46 6.33
N GLY A 55 7.37 -13.20 5.44
CA GLY A 55 6.73 -14.13 4.53
C GLY A 55 5.76 -13.43 3.56
N ALA A 56 5.99 -12.15 3.30
CA ALA A 56 5.13 -11.34 2.43
C ALA A 56 5.47 -11.58 0.96
N ARG A 57 4.52 -11.24 0.07
CA ARG A 57 4.75 -11.10 -1.37
C ARG A 57 4.68 -9.62 -1.76
N PRO A 58 5.73 -8.83 -1.47
CA PRO A 58 5.78 -7.43 -1.87
C PRO A 58 5.86 -7.30 -3.39
N VAL A 59 5.19 -6.29 -3.92
CA VAL A 59 5.21 -5.95 -5.35
C VAL A 59 5.61 -4.48 -5.47
N PRO A 60 6.89 -4.18 -5.77
CA PRO A 60 7.30 -2.83 -6.11
C PRO A 60 6.48 -2.33 -7.30
N ILE A 61 5.75 -1.24 -7.07
CA ILE A 61 5.06 -0.49 -8.13
C ILE A 61 5.82 0.80 -8.49
N GLN A 62 6.91 1.05 -7.76
CA GLN A 62 7.82 2.15 -7.96
C GLN A 62 9.26 1.71 -7.70
N VAL A 63 10.21 2.37 -8.36
CA VAL A 63 11.64 2.30 -8.00
C VAL A 63 12.19 3.70 -7.72
N PRO A 64 13.10 3.87 -6.74
CA PRO A 64 13.64 5.18 -6.41
C PRO A 64 14.61 5.71 -7.47
N ILE A 65 14.61 7.02 -7.66
CA ILE A 65 15.59 7.76 -8.46
C ILE A 65 16.55 8.47 -7.51
N GLY A 66 17.82 8.10 -7.61
CA GLY A 66 18.85 8.51 -6.66
C GLY A 66 18.72 7.79 -5.31
N LYS A 67 19.65 8.10 -4.41
CA LYS A 67 19.77 7.50 -3.08
C LYS A 67 20.33 8.55 -2.11
N GLU A 68 19.97 8.44 -0.84
CA GLU A 68 20.47 9.31 0.22
C GLU A 68 20.19 10.79 -0.12
N ASP A 69 21.17 11.67 0.05
CA ASP A 69 21.02 13.11 -0.25
C ASP A 69 20.66 13.40 -1.72
N ASN A 70 20.92 12.46 -2.64
CA ASN A 70 20.60 12.58 -4.07
C ASN A 70 19.21 12.01 -4.42
N PHE A 71 18.42 11.57 -3.44
CA PHE A 71 17.05 11.10 -3.70
C PHE A 71 16.17 12.26 -4.19
N GLU A 72 15.74 12.17 -5.45
CA GLU A 72 15.00 13.24 -6.12
C GLU A 72 13.65 12.82 -6.69
N GLY A 73 13.41 11.51 -6.82
CA GLY A 73 12.19 11.03 -7.45
C GLY A 73 11.94 9.55 -7.36
N VAL A 74 10.89 9.12 -8.03
CA VAL A 74 10.54 7.70 -8.20
C VAL A 74 10.13 7.47 -9.65
N VAL A 75 10.36 6.27 -10.17
CA VAL A 75 9.75 5.82 -11.42
C VAL A 75 8.47 5.07 -11.07
N ASP A 76 7.36 5.45 -11.69
CA ASP A 76 6.11 4.68 -11.71
C ASP A 76 6.23 3.56 -12.75
N LEU A 77 6.14 2.31 -12.30
CA LEU A 77 6.33 1.13 -13.15
C LEU A 77 5.12 0.79 -14.02
N PHE A 78 3.92 1.29 -13.69
CA PHE A 78 2.75 1.09 -14.53
C PHE A 78 2.88 1.86 -15.84
N GLU A 79 3.14 3.16 -15.70
CA GLU A 79 3.22 4.12 -16.81
C GLU A 79 4.63 4.23 -17.40
N MET A 80 5.64 3.71 -16.71
CA MET A 80 7.07 3.91 -17.03
C MET A 80 7.44 5.40 -17.14
N LYS A 81 7.02 6.18 -16.14
CA LYS A 81 7.27 7.63 -16.05
C LYS A 81 8.02 7.97 -14.77
N ALA A 82 8.93 8.92 -14.86
CA ALA A 82 9.67 9.46 -13.72
C ALA A 82 8.91 10.63 -13.09
N TYR A 83 8.77 10.58 -11.78
CA TYR A 83 8.13 11.60 -10.95
C TYR A 83 9.26 12.28 -10.18
N ILE A 84 9.57 13.53 -10.54
CA ILE A 84 10.74 14.26 -10.03
C ILE A 84 10.29 15.45 -9.19
N TRP A 85 10.75 15.52 -7.94
CA TRP A 85 10.46 16.65 -7.05
C TRP A 85 11.61 17.65 -7.08
N ARG A 86 11.33 18.85 -7.60
CA ARG A 86 12.25 19.97 -7.62
C ARG A 86 12.13 20.76 -6.31
N GLY A 87 12.95 20.39 -5.33
CA GLY A 87 13.02 21.07 -4.02
C GLY A 87 12.21 20.40 -2.91
N ASP A 88 12.17 21.04 -1.74
CA ASP A 88 11.58 20.51 -0.49
C ASP A 88 10.29 21.27 -0.08
N GLU A 89 9.71 22.08 -0.97
CA GLU A 89 8.60 22.99 -0.67
C GLU A 89 7.31 22.25 -0.24
N LEU A 90 6.64 22.79 0.79
CA LEU A 90 5.32 22.33 1.24
C LEU A 90 4.28 22.61 0.15
N GLY A 91 3.75 21.55 -0.47
CA GLY A 91 2.88 21.61 -1.64
C GLY A 91 3.47 20.93 -2.88
N ALA A 92 4.75 20.52 -2.79
CA ALA A 92 5.46 19.50 -3.56
C ALA A 92 4.82 19.14 -4.91
N LYS A 93 4.89 20.12 -5.81
CA LYS A 93 4.72 19.91 -7.25
C LYS A 93 5.87 19.03 -7.71
N TYR A 94 5.54 17.95 -8.39
CA TYR A 94 6.51 17.12 -9.08
C TYR A 94 6.25 17.21 -10.58
N ASP A 95 7.32 17.09 -11.35
CA ASP A 95 7.25 16.97 -12.79
C ASP A 95 7.10 15.48 -13.13
N VAL A 96 6.17 15.17 -14.03
CA VAL A 96 6.03 13.84 -14.62
C VAL A 96 6.67 13.87 -15.99
N THR A 97 7.61 12.98 -16.24
CA THR A 97 8.37 12.92 -17.51
C THR A 97 8.56 11.48 -17.96
N ASP A 98 8.61 11.26 -19.28
CA ASP A 98 8.96 9.98 -19.89
C ASP A 98 10.50 9.73 -19.86
N GLU A 99 11.27 10.74 -19.47
CA GLU A 99 12.73 10.70 -19.35
C GLU A 99 13.17 10.04 -18.02
N ILE A 100 13.15 8.70 -17.97
CA ILE A 100 13.78 7.94 -16.89
C ILE A 100 15.31 8.02 -17.04
N PRO A 101 16.07 8.35 -15.96
CA PRO A 101 17.54 8.36 -15.98
C PRO A 101 18.15 7.06 -16.50
N GLU A 102 19.23 7.17 -17.29
CA GLU A 102 19.85 6.02 -17.98
C GLU A 102 20.35 4.93 -17.03
N ASP A 103 20.80 5.31 -15.83
CA ASP A 103 21.25 4.41 -14.77
C ASP A 103 20.10 3.70 -14.05
N VAL A 104 18.90 4.30 -14.02
CA VAL A 104 17.71 3.74 -13.38
C VAL A 104 16.87 2.90 -14.34
N ARG A 105 16.90 3.22 -15.64
CA ARG A 105 16.05 2.59 -16.67
C ARG A 105 16.15 1.05 -16.68
N PRO A 106 17.34 0.41 -16.68
CA PRO A 106 17.43 -1.05 -16.68
C PRO A 106 16.77 -1.68 -15.44
N VAL A 107 16.92 -1.03 -14.28
CA VAL A 107 16.31 -1.48 -13.02
C VAL A 107 14.79 -1.32 -13.10
N ALA A 108 14.28 -0.20 -13.63
CA ALA A 108 12.85 0.01 -13.80
C ALA A 108 12.23 -1.03 -14.75
N GLU A 109 12.90 -1.38 -15.84
CA GLU A 109 12.44 -2.40 -16.79
C GLU A 109 12.39 -3.79 -16.13
N GLU A 110 13.45 -4.21 -15.43
CA GLU A 110 13.50 -5.47 -14.69
C GLU A 110 12.38 -5.57 -13.65
N TRP A 111 12.18 -4.52 -12.86
CA TRP A 111 11.16 -4.51 -11.82
C TRP A 111 9.74 -4.38 -12.37
N ARG A 112 9.57 -3.77 -13.54
CA ARG A 112 8.28 -3.77 -14.24
C ARG A 112 7.91 -5.17 -14.71
N GLU A 113 8.84 -5.93 -15.27
CA GLU A 113 8.59 -7.32 -15.66
C GLU A 113 8.18 -8.15 -14.44
N LYS A 114 8.97 -8.08 -13.35
CA LYS A 114 8.63 -8.75 -12.07
C LYS A 114 7.27 -8.32 -11.51
N MET A 115 6.93 -7.04 -11.60
CA MET A 115 5.65 -6.51 -11.16
C MET A 115 4.50 -7.11 -11.97
N ILE A 116 4.62 -7.12 -13.30
CA ILE A 116 3.60 -7.68 -14.20
C ILE A 116 3.43 -9.17 -13.92
N GLU A 117 4.52 -9.94 -13.86
CA GLU A 117 4.50 -11.38 -13.54
C GLU A 117 3.76 -11.66 -12.22
N ALA A 118 4.13 -10.96 -11.15
CA ALA A 118 3.50 -11.15 -9.84
C ALA A 118 1.98 -10.82 -9.86
N ILE A 119 1.57 -9.82 -10.64
CA ILE A 119 0.15 -9.44 -10.76
C ILE A 119 -0.62 -10.48 -11.57
N VAL A 120 -0.12 -10.89 -12.75
CA VAL A 120 -0.83 -11.84 -13.61
C VAL A 120 -0.93 -13.24 -12.99
N GLU A 121 0.01 -13.63 -12.12
CA GLU A 121 -0.09 -14.85 -11.32
C GLU A 121 -1.33 -14.93 -10.41
N THR A 122 -1.97 -13.80 -10.11
CA THR A 122 -3.16 -13.75 -9.24
C THR A 122 -4.49 -13.75 -10.00
N ASP A 123 -4.44 -13.72 -11.34
CA ASP A 123 -5.64 -13.66 -12.17
C ASP A 123 -5.50 -14.53 -13.42
N GLU A 124 -6.32 -15.59 -13.51
CA GLU A 124 -6.23 -16.61 -14.56
C GLU A 124 -6.37 -16.01 -15.97
N GLU A 125 -7.27 -15.03 -16.15
CA GLU A 125 -7.48 -14.38 -17.45
C GLU A 125 -6.25 -13.56 -17.86
N LEU A 126 -5.62 -12.87 -16.92
CA LEU A 126 -4.40 -12.10 -17.20
C LEU A 126 -3.19 -13.00 -17.45
N MET A 127 -3.10 -14.14 -16.76
CA MET A 127 -2.06 -15.13 -17.00
C MET A 127 -2.15 -15.69 -18.42
N GLU A 128 -3.35 -16.02 -18.91
CA GLU A 128 -3.56 -16.50 -20.28
C GLU A 128 -3.09 -15.46 -21.30
N LYS A 129 -3.55 -14.20 -21.16
CA LYS A 129 -3.09 -13.08 -22.00
C LYS A 129 -1.57 -12.91 -22.01
N TYR A 130 -0.94 -12.99 -20.83
CA TYR A 130 0.51 -12.85 -20.70
C TYR A 130 1.26 -13.95 -21.44
N LEU A 131 0.82 -15.20 -21.32
CA LEU A 131 1.43 -16.36 -22.00
C LEU A 131 1.26 -16.32 -23.52
N GLU A 132 0.15 -15.75 -24.00
CA GLU A 132 -0.12 -15.55 -25.43
C GLU A 132 0.59 -14.31 -26.01
N GLY A 133 1.24 -13.51 -25.15
CA GLY A 133 1.92 -12.27 -25.55
C GLY A 133 0.94 -11.15 -25.91
N GLU A 134 -0.28 -11.21 -25.41
CA GLU A 134 -1.27 -10.14 -25.57
C GLU A 134 -0.91 -8.93 -24.71
N GLU A 135 -1.30 -7.75 -25.18
CA GLU A 135 -1.09 -6.50 -24.44
C GLU A 135 -2.08 -6.41 -23.27
N ILE A 136 -1.54 -6.28 -22.05
CA ILE A 136 -2.32 -6.08 -20.83
C ILE A 136 -2.30 -4.59 -20.48
N SER A 137 -3.48 -3.99 -20.36
CA SER A 137 -3.59 -2.56 -20.04
C SER A 137 -3.22 -2.26 -18.58
N VAL A 138 -2.78 -1.02 -18.32
CA VAL A 138 -2.50 -0.53 -16.96
C VAL A 138 -3.73 -0.66 -16.05
N ASP A 139 -4.93 -0.38 -16.58
CA ASP A 139 -6.18 -0.50 -15.83
C ASP A 139 -6.48 -1.96 -15.42
N GLU A 140 -6.20 -2.92 -16.29
CA GLU A 140 -6.33 -4.35 -15.98
C GLU A 140 -5.35 -4.76 -14.88
N LEU A 141 -4.08 -4.36 -15.00
CA LEU A 141 -3.06 -4.65 -13.98
C LEU A 141 -3.42 -4.03 -12.62
N LYS A 142 -3.87 -2.77 -12.60
CA LYS A 142 -4.27 -2.10 -11.36
C LYS A 142 -5.47 -2.78 -10.69
N LYS A 143 -6.46 -3.22 -11.48
CA LYS A 143 -7.64 -3.96 -10.96
C LYS A 143 -7.23 -5.31 -10.36
N ALA A 144 -6.38 -6.06 -11.05
CA ALA A 144 -5.88 -7.33 -10.53
C ALA A 144 -5.04 -7.12 -9.25
N LEU A 145 -4.12 -6.14 -9.24
CA LEU A 145 -3.34 -5.82 -8.05
C LEU A 145 -4.23 -5.38 -6.87
N ARG A 146 -5.29 -4.59 -7.11
CA ARG A 146 -6.26 -4.22 -6.08
C ARG A 146 -6.94 -5.47 -5.49
N LYS A 147 -7.45 -6.35 -6.33
CA LYS A 147 -8.09 -7.61 -5.93
C LYS A 147 -7.14 -8.46 -5.09
N ALA A 148 -5.91 -8.67 -5.57
CA ALA A 148 -4.88 -9.41 -4.86
C ALA A 148 -4.49 -8.76 -3.52
N THR A 149 -4.46 -7.42 -3.46
CA THR A 149 -4.18 -6.68 -2.22
C THR A 149 -5.28 -6.87 -1.17
N ILE A 150 -6.55 -6.78 -1.59
CA ILE A 150 -7.71 -6.99 -0.72
C ILE A 150 -7.78 -8.45 -0.23
N ASN A 151 -7.39 -9.40 -1.09
CA ASN A 151 -7.32 -10.82 -0.75
C ASN A 151 -6.08 -11.22 0.08
N LEU A 152 -5.18 -10.27 0.37
CA LEU A 152 -3.93 -10.50 1.11
C LEU A 152 -2.91 -11.39 0.39
N GLU A 153 -2.99 -11.44 -0.94
CA GLU A 153 -2.10 -12.25 -1.79
C GLU A 153 -0.83 -11.50 -2.17
N LEU A 154 -0.95 -10.19 -2.41
CA LEU A 154 0.14 -9.28 -2.78
C LEU A 154 0.14 -8.04 -1.90
N VAL A 155 1.31 -7.41 -1.76
CA VAL A 155 1.48 -6.15 -1.02
C VAL A 155 2.14 -5.11 -1.93
N PRO A 156 1.38 -4.15 -2.49
CA PRO A 156 1.94 -3.03 -3.25
C PRO A 156 2.99 -2.28 -2.43
N MET A 157 4.15 -2.03 -3.02
CA MET A 157 5.30 -1.44 -2.35
C MET A 157 5.75 -0.17 -3.06
N LEU A 158 5.78 0.93 -2.31
CA LEU A 158 6.14 2.27 -2.74
C LEU A 158 7.31 2.79 -1.92
N CYS A 159 7.93 3.89 -2.36
CA CYS A 159 9.00 4.52 -1.61
C CYS A 159 8.95 6.05 -1.65
N GLY A 160 9.65 6.68 -0.72
CA GLY A 160 9.76 8.12 -0.67
C GLY A 160 10.48 8.65 0.56
N SER A 161 10.41 9.97 0.70
CA SER A 161 10.82 10.67 1.91
C SER A 161 9.72 11.62 2.34
N ALA A 162 9.01 11.22 3.40
CA ALA A 162 7.98 12.06 4.01
C ALA A 162 8.57 13.36 4.56
N PHE A 163 9.81 13.33 5.07
CA PHE A 163 10.48 14.52 5.59
C PHE A 163 10.81 15.55 4.49
N LYS A 164 11.15 15.07 3.29
CA LYS A 164 11.44 15.90 2.12
C LYS A 164 10.21 16.18 1.24
N ASN A 165 9.02 15.73 1.65
CA ASN A 165 7.77 15.85 0.89
C ASN A 165 7.79 15.18 -0.51
N LYS A 166 8.57 14.10 -0.67
CA LYS A 166 8.71 13.35 -1.94
C LYS A 166 8.11 11.96 -1.81
N GLY A 167 7.21 11.58 -2.72
CA GLY A 167 6.60 10.23 -2.77
C GLY A 167 5.38 10.01 -1.88
N VAL A 168 4.97 10.98 -1.04
CA VAL A 168 3.76 10.84 -0.21
C VAL A 168 2.48 11.00 -1.05
N GLN A 169 2.55 11.78 -2.12
CA GLN A 169 1.45 12.04 -3.05
C GLN A 169 1.03 10.75 -3.78
N PRO A 170 1.94 10.05 -4.50
CA PRO A 170 1.56 8.78 -5.12
C PRO A 170 1.22 7.69 -4.09
N LEU A 171 1.70 7.79 -2.84
CA LEU A 171 1.23 6.93 -1.76
C LEU A 171 -0.26 7.14 -1.45
N LEU A 172 -0.74 8.38 -1.46
CA LEU A 172 -2.16 8.66 -1.26
C LEU A 172 -3.01 8.17 -2.44
N ASP A 173 -2.49 8.28 -3.67
CA ASP A 173 -3.14 7.70 -4.85
C ASP A 173 -3.22 6.17 -4.72
N ALA A 174 -2.15 5.51 -4.28
CA ALA A 174 -2.13 4.07 -4.02
C ALA A 174 -3.09 3.62 -2.90
N VAL A 175 -3.38 4.48 -1.92
CA VAL A 175 -4.42 4.21 -0.91
C VAL A 175 -5.79 4.11 -1.58
N ILE A 176 -6.08 4.98 -2.55
CA ILE A 176 -7.34 4.94 -3.30
C ILE A 176 -7.37 3.72 -4.22
N ASP A 177 -6.29 3.51 -4.98
CA ASP A 177 -6.22 2.47 -6.00
C ASP A 177 -6.26 1.05 -5.41
N PHE A 178 -5.59 0.80 -4.27
CA PHE A 178 -5.34 -0.57 -3.79
C PHE A 178 -5.91 -0.93 -2.42
N LEU A 179 -6.27 0.04 -1.56
CA LEU A 179 -6.88 -0.28 -0.26
C LEU A 179 -8.41 -0.37 -0.33
N PRO A 180 -9.03 -1.22 0.51
CA PRO A 180 -10.47 -1.45 0.48
C PRO A 180 -11.26 -0.25 0.97
N SER A 181 -12.44 -0.08 0.37
CA SER A 181 -13.54 0.69 0.92
C SER A 181 -14.34 -0.15 1.95
N PRO A 182 -15.26 0.44 2.73
CA PRO A 182 -16.08 -0.32 3.67
C PRO A 182 -16.93 -1.45 3.05
N VAL A 183 -17.28 -1.34 1.77
CA VAL A 183 -18.04 -2.37 1.05
C VAL A 183 -17.17 -3.49 0.49
N ASP A 184 -15.85 -3.29 0.43
CA ASP A 184 -14.88 -4.27 -0.05
C ASP A 184 -14.44 -5.26 1.05
N VAL A 185 -14.84 -5.04 2.30
CA VAL A 185 -14.48 -5.90 3.43
C VAL A 185 -15.67 -6.77 3.87
N PRO A 186 -15.42 -7.96 4.43
CA PRO A 186 -16.49 -8.82 4.94
C PRO A 186 -17.36 -8.11 5.99
N PRO A 187 -18.67 -8.40 6.04
CA PRO A 187 -19.57 -7.93 7.09
C PRO A 187 -19.03 -8.22 8.49
N VAL A 188 -19.31 -7.34 9.44
CA VAL A 188 -18.93 -7.58 10.83
C VAL A 188 -19.85 -8.60 11.46
N LYS A 189 -19.28 -9.50 12.27
CA LYS A 189 -20.02 -10.53 13.00
C LYS A 189 -20.18 -10.16 14.47
N GLY A 190 -21.32 -10.50 15.05
CA GLY A 190 -21.62 -10.32 16.47
C GLY A 190 -22.55 -11.40 16.99
N VAL A 191 -22.74 -11.44 18.31
CA VAL A 191 -23.68 -12.36 18.96
C VAL A 191 -24.90 -11.56 19.43
N ASN A 192 -26.09 -11.96 19.00
CA ASN A 192 -27.33 -11.34 19.46
C ASN A 192 -27.53 -11.64 20.96
N PRO A 193 -27.64 -10.62 21.84
CA PRO A 193 -27.74 -10.85 23.28
C PRO A 193 -29.08 -11.44 23.72
N GLN A 194 -30.12 -11.41 22.88
CA GLN A 194 -31.45 -11.96 23.17
C GLN A 194 -31.57 -13.42 22.75
N THR A 195 -31.03 -13.79 21.58
CA THR A 195 -31.16 -15.14 21.01
C THR A 195 -29.91 -16.00 21.25
N GLY A 196 -28.74 -15.39 21.44
CA GLY A 196 -27.45 -16.06 21.52
C GLY A 196 -26.89 -16.52 20.18
N GLU A 197 -27.54 -16.18 19.07
CA GLU A 197 -27.14 -16.56 17.71
C GLU A 197 -26.11 -15.57 17.12
N GLU A 198 -25.27 -16.06 16.20
CA GLU A 198 -24.36 -15.19 15.43
C GLU A 198 -25.15 -14.44 14.35
N GLU A 199 -24.93 -13.13 14.27
CA GLU A 199 -25.49 -12.25 13.24
C GLU A 199 -24.38 -11.49 12.53
N GLU A 200 -24.64 -11.10 11.29
CA GLU A 200 -23.77 -10.23 10.51
C GLU A 200 -24.41 -8.85 10.31
N ARG A 201 -23.58 -7.83 10.07
CA ARG A 201 -24.01 -6.49 9.66
C ARG A 201 -23.25 -6.06 8.42
N HIS A 202 -23.98 -5.87 7.33
CA HIS A 202 -23.40 -5.43 6.07
C HIS A 202 -23.22 -3.91 6.07
N ALA A 203 -22.22 -3.44 5.33
CA ALA A 203 -21.96 -2.02 5.15
C ALA A 203 -23.04 -1.39 4.24
N SER A 204 -24.18 -1.00 4.83
CA SER A 204 -25.32 -0.41 4.16
C SER A 204 -26.06 0.57 5.08
N ASP A 205 -26.50 1.69 4.53
CA ASP A 205 -27.30 2.70 5.26
C ASP A 205 -28.75 2.21 5.53
N ASP A 206 -29.19 1.15 4.86
CA ASP A 206 -30.50 0.52 5.06
C ASP A 206 -30.51 -0.50 6.21
N GLU A 207 -29.34 -0.86 6.74
CA GLU A 207 -29.24 -1.80 7.85
C GLU A 207 -29.45 -1.15 9.22
N PRO A 208 -29.77 -1.93 10.27
CA PRO A 208 -29.84 -1.40 11.62
C PRO A 208 -28.49 -0.89 12.11
N PHE A 209 -28.49 0.28 12.74
CA PHE A 209 -27.28 0.92 13.28
C PHE A 209 -26.43 -0.04 14.13
N CYS A 210 -25.17 -0.20 13.75
CA CYS A 210 -24.16 -0.96 14.48
C CYS A 210 -22.83 -0.20 14.51
N ALA A 211 -22.27 0.01 15.71
CA ALA A 211 -21.00 0.70 15.87
C ALA A 211 -20.15 0.15 17.01
N LEU A 212 -18.83 0.29 16.87
CA LEU A 212 -17.84 -0.06 17.89
C LEU A 212 -17.14 1.18 18.42
N ALA A 213 -17.28 1.45 19.71
CA ALA A 213 -16.49 2.48 20.40
C ALA A 213 -15.04 2.01 20.57
N PHE A 214 -14.08 2.81 20.13
CA PHE A 214 -12.66 2.42 20.14
C PHE A 214 -11.74 3.41 20.87
N LYS A 215 -12.20 4.64 21.16
CA LYS A 215 -11.41 5.61 21.92
C LYS A 215 -12.30 6.51 22.75
N VAL A 216 -11.93 6.68 24.02
CA VAL A 216 -12.52 7.69 24.91
C VAL A 216 -11.45 8.73 25.24
N MET A 217 -11.84 10.01 25.15
CA MET A 217 -10.97 11.16 25.42
C MET A 217 -11.75 12.21 26.22
N ALA A 218 -11.09 12.85 27.17
CA ALA A 218 -11.62 14.02 27.84
C ALA A 218 -11.22 15.28 27.05
N ASP A 219 -12.21 16.04 26.59
CA ASP A 219 -12.04 17.33 25.95
C ASP A 219 -12.38 18.46 26.95
N PRO A 220 -11.57 19.54 27.03
CA PRO A 220 -11.79 20.65 27.97
C PRO A 220 -13.10 21.41 27.80
N TYR A 221 -13.72 21.37 26.62
CA TYR A 221 -14.92 22.15 26.28
C TYR A 221 -16.15 21.25 26.10
N ALA A 222 -15.99 20.14 25.40
CA ALA A 222 -17.06 19.21 25.05
C ALA A 222 -17.26 18.08 26.08
N GLY A 223 -16.39 17.97 27.10
CA GLY A 223 -16.45 16.90 28.10
C GLY A 223 -15.95 15.58 27.53
N GLN A 224 -16.63 14.47 27.81
CA GLN A 224 -16.19 13.15 27.35
C GLN A 224 -16.55 12.92 25.88
N LEU A 225 -15.54 12.76 25.02
CA LEU A 225 -15.69 12.34 23.63
C LEU A 225 -15.46 10.84 23.50
N THR A 226 -16.41 10.15 22.87
CA THR A 226 -16.31 8.73 22.52
C THR A 226 -16.27 8.59 21.01
N TYR A 227 -15.14 8.15 20.47
CA TYR A 227 -14.98 7.84 19.05
C TYR A 227 -15.47 6.42 18.79
N PHE A 228 -16.24 6.27 17.72
CA PHE A 228 -16.78 5.01 17.29
C PHE A 228 -16.67 4.84 15.78
N ARG A 229 -16.61 3.59 15.33
CA ARG A 229 -16.69 3.20 13.93
C ARG A 229 -18.09 2.65 13.66
N VAL A 230 -18.82 3.27 12.74
CA VAL A 230 -20.08 2.77 12.21
C VAL A 230 -19.80 1.68 11.18
N TYR A 231 -20.56 0.59 11.25
CA TYR A 231 -20.50 -0.55 10.33
C TYR A 231 -21.76 -0.67 9.49
N SER A 232 -22.92 -0.41 10.10
CA SER A 232 -24.25 -0.36 9.50
C SER A 232 -25.09 0.68 10.24
#